data_AF-A0A7V9PAH8-F1
#
_entry.id   AF-A0A7V9PAH8-F1
#
_cell.length_a   1.000
_cell.length_b   1.000
_cell.length_c   1.000
_cell.angle_alpha   90.00
_cell.angle_beta   90.00
_cell.angle_gamma   90.00
#
_symmetry.space_group_name_H-M   'P 1'
#
loop_
_entity.id
_entity.type
_entity.pdbx_description
1 polymer ?
#
loop_
_entity_poly.entity_id
_entity_poly.type
_entity_poly.pdbx_seq_one_letter_code
_entity_poly.pdbx_strand_id
1 'polypeptide(L)'
;MAFISVNNNENIENALRRFKRKVITEEIIKDLKKHAHFVPPGQKAKLKSANARKRNRKRFRPTRSFGNNGGGGQSQNSNQNFNSNPNQNR
;
A
#
# COMPACT_ATOMS: atom_id res chain seq x y z
N MET A 1 9.33 16.88 -1.09
CA MET A 1 9.86 17.27 -2.42
C MET A 1 11.11 16.44 -2.71
N ALA A 2 11.30 15.92 -3.92
CA ALA A 2 12.43 15.03 -4.21
C ALA A 2 13.52 15.75 -5.01
N PHE A 3 14.71 15.88 -4.42
CA PHE A 3 15.90 16.46 -5.04
C PHE A 3 17.10 15.52 -4.83
N ILE A 4 17.99 15.47 -5.81
CA ILE A 4 19.28 14.81 -5.70
C ILE A 4 20.36 15.69 -6.34
N SER A 5 21.57 15.71 -5.77
CA SER A 5 22.76 16.18 -6.47
C SER A 5 23.50 15.00 -7.08
N VAL A 6 23.93 15.14 -8.33
CA VAL A 6 24.78 14.17 -9.01
C VAL A 6 26.24 14.49 -8.67
N ASN A 7 27.01 13.47 -8.33
CA ASN A 7 28.44 13.62 -8.04
C ASN A 7 29.25 13.34 -9.31
N ASN A 8 30.42 13.98 -9.46
CA ASN A 8 31.25 13.89 -10.67
C ASN A 8 31.72 12.47 -11.02
N ASN A 9 31.80 11.56 -10.04
CA ASN A 9 32.26 10.18 -10.21
C ASN A 9 31.11 9.14 -10.18
N GLU A 10 29.86 9.56 -10.35
CA GLU A 10 28.71 8.67 -10.33
C GLU A 10 28.13 8.48 -11.73
N ASN A 11 27.81 7.23 -12.08
CA ASN A 11 27.07 6.94 -13.31
C ASN A 11 25.62 7.45 -13.22
N ILE A 12 25.06 7.92 -14.33
CA ILE A 12 23.70 8.49 -14.39
C ILE A 12 22.62 7.55 -13.83
N GLU A 13 22.77 6.24 -14.05
CA GLU A 13 21.83 5.22 -13.55
C GLU A 13 21.76 5.17 -12.02
N ASN A 14 22.90 5.36 -11.35
CA ASN A 14 22.97 5.37 -9.90
C ASN A 14 22.26 6.61 -9.34
N ALA A 15 22.44 7.77 -9.96
CA ALA A 15 21.70 8.98 -9.63
C ALA A 15 20.19 8.77 -9.79
N LEU A 16 19.73 8.19 -10.91
CA LEU A 16 18.31 7.87 -11.13
C LEU A 16 17.76 6.91 -10.08
N ARG A 17 18.54 5.91 -9.65
CA ARG A 17 18.15 4.99 -8.57
C ARG A 17 17.98 5.72 -7.24
N ARG A 18 18.88 6.66 -6.90
CA ARG A 18 18.76 7.50 -5.69
C ARG A 18 17.54 8.41 -5.77
N PHE A 19 17.30 9.04 -6.92
CA PHE A 19 16.13 9.86 -7.16
C PHE A 19 14.83 9.06 -6.98
N LYS A 20 14.72 7.88 -7.61
CA LYS A 20 13.56 6.99 -7.45
C LYS A 20 13.33 6.62 -5.99
N ARG A 21 14.38 6.31 -5.22
CA ARG A 21 14.26 6.05 -3.78
C ARG A 21 13.73 7.27 -3.04
N LYS A 22 14.24 8.46 -3.32
CA LYS A 22 13.79 9.71 -2.68
C LYS A 22 12.32 10.00 -3.00
N VAL A 23 11.87 9.85 -4.25
CA VAL A 23 10.46 9.99 -4.66
C VAL A 23 9.55 9.01 -3.89
N ILE A 24 10.00 7.78 -3.65
CA ILE A 24 9.26 6.78 -2.87
C ILE A 24 9.22 7.17 -1.38
N THR A 25 10.35 7.58 -0.81
CA THR A 25 10.45 8.00 0.60
C THR A 25 9.56 9.19 0.91
N GLU A 26 9.50 10.16 0.00
CA GLU A 26 8.66 11.35 0.11
C GLU A 26 7.18 11.07 -0.23
N GLU A 27 6.81 9.82 -0.55
CA GLU A 27 5.46 9.36 -0.92
C GLU A 27 4.75 10.17 -2.03
N ILE A 28 5.50 10.91 -2.87
CA ILE A 28 4.95 11.87 -3.86
C ILE A 28 3.91 11.22 -4.78
N ILE A 29 4.24 10.08 -5.39
CA ILE A 29 3.35 9.37 -6.33
C ILE A 29 2.09 8.86 -5.61
N LYS A 30 2.24 8.44 -4.35
CA LYS A 30 1.13 7.90 -3.55
C LYS A 30 0.16 9.01 -3.16
N ASP A 31 0.68 10.18 -2.78
CA ASP A 31 -0.14 11.34 -2.49
C ASP A 31 -0.86 11.85 -3.74
N LEU A 32 -0.18 11.92 -4.88
CA LEU A 32 -0.80 12.26 -6.16
C LEU A 32 -1.98 11.32 -6.47
N LYS A 33 -1.80 10.00 -6.34
CA LYS A 33 -2.88 9.02 -6.54
C LYS A 33 -4.04 9.16 -5.56
N LYS A 34 -3.76 9.50 -4.30
CA LYS A 34 -4.77 9.70 -3.25
C LYS A 34 -5.59 10.98 -3.47
N HIS A 35 -5.01 11.97 -4.12
CA HIS A 35 -5.62 13.27 -4.41
C HIS A 35 -6.18 13.40 -5.83
N ALA A 36 -6.00 12.39 -6.68
CA ALA A 36 -6.51 12.38 -8.06
C ALA A 36 -8.05 12.39 -8.14
N HIS A 37 -8.74 11.93 -7.09
CA HIS A 37 -10.21 11.93 -7.01
C HIS A 37 -10.65 12.19 -5.57
N PHE A 38 -11.87 12.70 -5.41
CA PHE A 38 -12.48 12.84 -4.09
C PHE A 38 -12.75 11.45 -3.49
N VAL A 39 -12.25 11.25 -2.27
CA VAL A 39 -12.51 10.04 -1.48
C VAL A 39 -13.34 10.44 -0.26
N PRO A 40 -14.55 9.90 -0.10
CA PRO A 40 -15.38 10.16 1.08
C PRO A 40 -14.63 9.89 2.39
N PRO A 41 -14.90 10.67 3.45
CA PRO A 41 -14.17 10.58 4.72
C PRO A 41 -14.25 9.18 5.36
N GLY A 42 -15.39 8.49 5.25
CA GLY A 42 -15.54 7.12 5.74
C GLY A 42 -14.62 6.12 5.03
N GLN A 43 -14.45 6.24 3.71
CA GLN A 43 -13.55 5.39 2.93
C GLN A 43 -12.08 5.73 3.22
N LYS A 44 -11.76 7.01 3.42
CA LYS A 44 -10.42 7.47 3.85
C LYS A 44 -10.03 6.88 5.21
N ALA A 45 -10.96 6.80 6.17
CA ALA A 45 -10.73 6.18 7.48
C ALA A 45 -10.46 4.67 7.36
N LYS A 46 -11.27 3.95 6.57
CA LYS A 46 -11.06 2.52 6.28
C LYS A 46 -9.70 2.26 5.62
N LEU A 47 -9.30 3.06 4.63
CA LEU A 47 -8.01 2.93 3.96
C LEU A 47 -6.83 3.22 4.91
N LYS A 48 -6.96 4.21 5.81
CA LYS A 48 -5.94 4.52 6.83
C LYS A 48 -5.69 3.33 7.76
N SER A 49 -6.75 2.71 8.29
CA SER A 49 -6.63 1.56 9.20
C SER A 49 -6.07 0.33 8.50
N ALA A 50 -6.52 0.03 7.27
CA ALA A 50 -5.99 -1.07 6.46
C ALA A 50 -4.48 -0.89 6.18
N ASN A 51 -4.06 0.32 5.82
CA ASN A 51 -2.65 0.64 5.56
C ASN A 51 -1.79 0.57 6.82
N ALA A 52 -2.31 0.96 7.98
CA ALA A 52 -1.62 0.81 9.27
C ALA A 52 -1.40 -0.68 9.60
N ARG A 53 -2.45 -1.51 9.51
CA ARG A 53 -2.35 -2.97 9.73
C ARG A 53 -1.35 -3.62 8.76
N LYS A 54 -1.35 -3.21 7.48
CA LYS A 54 -0.37 -3.70 6.48
C LYS A 54 1.07 -3.32 6.84
N ARG A 55 1.31 -2.08 7.29
CA ARG A 55 2.63 -1.63 7.76
C ARG A 55 3.09 -2.43 8.98
N ASN A 56 2.20 -2.64 9.95
CA ASN A 56 2.50 -3.39 11.16
C ASN A 56 2.93 -4.84 10.85
N ARG A 57 2.18 -5.52 9.98
CA ARG A 57 2.52 -6.87 9.51
C ARG A 57 3.87 -6.97 8.82
N LYS A 58 4.35 -5.90 8.16
CA LYS A 58 5.69 -5.88 7.54
C LYS A 58 6.80 -5.67 8.56
N ARG A 59 6.56 -4.87 9.61
CA ARG A 59 7.57 -4.59 10.66
C ARG A 59 7.91 -5.82 11.49
N PHE A 60 6.91 -6.64 11.79
CA PHE A 60 7.08 -7.84 12.64
C PHE A 60 7.36 -9.13 11.88
N ARG A 61 7.60 -9.06 10.56
CA ARG A 61 8.06 -10.23 9.81
C ARG A 61 9.56 -10.38 10.06
N PRO A 62 10.02 -11.43 10.77
CA PRO A 62 11.44 -11.76 10.74
C PRO A 62 11.83 -11.96 9.26
N THR A 63 12.97 -11.40 8.87
CA THR A 63 13.53 -11.54 7.53
C THR A 63 13.55 -13.03 7.19
N ARG A 64 12.59 -13.49 6.40
CA ARG A 64 12.59 -14.86 5.93
C ARG A 64 13.81 -14.97 5.03
N SER A 65 14.81 -15.72 5.48
CA SER A 65 15.91 -16.16 4.64
C SER A 65 15.33 -16.66 3.32
N PHE A 66 15.91 -16.20 2.21
CA PHE A 66 15.41 -16.43 0.87
C PHE A 66 15.31 -17.94 0.60
N GLY A 67 14.08 -18.44 0.47
CA GLY A 67 13.81 -19.83 0.10
C GLY A 67 12.69 -20.47 0.91
N ASN A 68 11.44 -20.05 0.73
CA ASN A 68 10.33 -20.98 0.82
C ASN A 68 9.08 -20.44 0.12
N ASN A 69 8.71 -21.06 -1.00
CA ASN A 69 7.36 -21.01 -1.54
C ASN A 69 6.42 -21.70 -0.53
N GLY A 70 5.72 -20.93 0.30
CA GLY A 70 4.85 -21.51 1.32
C GLY A 70 3.84 -20.51 1.90
N GLY A 71 2.58 -20.68 1.47
CA GLY A 71 1.42 -20.31 2.27
C GLY A 71 0.97 -18.85 2.16
N GLY A 72 0.47 -18.46 1.00
CA GLY A 72 -0.43 -17.30 0.88
C GLY A 72 -1.75 -17.62 1.57
N GLY A 73 -1.91 -17.20 2.82
CA GLY A 73 -3.21 -17.24 3.50
C GLY A 73 -4.23 -16.42 2.70
N GLN A 74 -5.17 -17.13 2.07
CA GLN A 74 -6.31 -16.54 1.39
C GLN A 74 -7.12 -15.75 2.42
N SER A 75 -7.07 -14.43 2.32
CA SER A 75 -8.04 -13.57 3.00
C SER A 75 -9.35 -13.72 2.23
N GLN A 76 -10.20 -14.65 2.64
CA GLN A 76 -11.57 -14.74 2.14
C GLN A 76 -12.27 -13.43 2.46
N ASN A 77 -12.52 -12.64 1.42
CA ASN A 77 -13.36 -11.47 1.48
C ASN A 77 -14.81 -11.95 1.31
N SER A 78 -15.44 -12.42 2.39
CA SER A 78 -16.88 -12.64 2.40
C SER A 78 -17.58 -11.29 2.49
N ASN A 79 -17.88 -10.77 1.30
CA ASN A 79 -18.76 -9.63 1.09
C ASN A 79 -20.13 -10.00 1.68
N GLN A 80 -20.46 -9.48 2.87
CA GLN A 80 -21.78 -9.65 3.47
C GLN A 80 -22.80 -8.92 2.60
N ASN A 81 -23.50 -9.69 1.78
CA ASN A 81 -24.63 -9.24 0.98
C ASN A 81 -25.85 -9.11 1.91
N PHE A 82 -26.02 -7.96 2.54
CA PHE A 82 -27.31 -7.57 3.09
C PHE A 82 -28.15 -7.02 1.94
N ASN A 83 -28.95 -7.89 1.34
CA ASN A 83 -30.10 -7.44 0.57
C ASN A 83 -31.33 -8.23 1.01
N SER A 84 -32.27 -7.48 1.56
CA SER A 84 -33.48 -7.89 2.27
C SER A 84 -34.52 -8.53 1.34
N ASN A 85 -35.34 -9.46 1.86
CA ASN A 85 -36.81 -9.33 1.77
C ASN A 85 -37.51 -10.30 2.75
N PRO A 86 -38.40 -9.81 3.65
CA PRO A 86 -39.26 -10.65 4.45
C PRO A 86 -40.48 -11.12 3.64
N ASN A 87 -41.05 -12.27 4.00
CA ASN A 87 -42.44 -12.73 3.81
C ASN A 87 -42.52 -14.17 3.25
N GLN A 88 -43.05 -15.11 4.03
CA GLN A 88 -44.33 -15.81 3.73
C GLN A 88 -44.58 -16.98 4.69
N ASN A 89 -45.78 -16.97 5.28
CA ASN A 89 -46.47 -18.01 6.04
C ASN A 89 -46.16 -19.46 5.62
N ARG A 90 -45.94 -20.33 6.61
CA ARG A 90 -46.81 -21.49 6.92
C ARG A 90 -46.66 -21.85 8.39
#